data_AF-A0AA89B6G2-F1
#
_entry.id   AF-A0AA89B6G2-F1
#
_cell.length_a   1.000
_cell.length_b   1.000
_cell.length_c   1.000
_cell.angle_alpha   90.00
_cell.angle_beta   90.00
_cell.angle_gamma   90.00
#
_symmetry.space_group_name_H-M   'P 1'
#
loop_
_entity.id
_entity.type
_entity.pdbx_description
1 polymer ?
#
loop_
_entity_poly.entity_id
_entity_poly.type
_entity_poly.pdbx_seq_one_letter_code
_entity_poly.pdbx_strand_id
1 'polypeptide(L)'
;VGYIVMKDPSTGARTNLLRIRGAGVVGAYHRLIDDKLVKILHGRNKKVFAWTVDDEVSMQKMLYELVDAIVTGNSTLLQRLMQDVGTQCLEEGFSLSA
;
A
#
# COMPACT_ATOMS: atom_id res chain seq x y z
N VAL A 1 2.82 -12.08 8.68
CA VAL A 1 2.11 -12.15 9.98
C VAL A 1 2.35 -10.82 10.65
N GLY A 2 1.29 -10.05 10.93
CA GLY A 2 1.42 -8.78 11.63
C GLY A 2 1.35 -8.98 13.14
N TYR A 3 2.14 -8.20 13.87
CA TYR A 3 2.07 -8.13 15.33
C TYR A 3 1.80 -6.70 15.73
N ILE A 4 0.85 -6.48 16.63
CA ILE A 4 0.73 -5.20 17.31
C ILE A 4 1.59 -5.26 18.56
N VAL A 5 2.51 -4.31 18.67
CA VAL A 5 3.25 -4.02 19.89
C VAL A 5 2.96 -2.57 20.23
N MET A 6 2.24 -2.35 21.32
CA MET A 6 2.02 -1.02 21.86
C MET A 6 3.08 -0.77 22.93
N LYS A 7 3.69 0.42 22.90
CA LYS A 7 4.56 0.89 23.97
C LYS A 7 3.84 2.02 24.69
N ASP A 8 3.64 1.85 25.99
CA ASP A 8 3.15 2.93 26.85
C ASP A 8 4.24 4.02 26.92
N PRO A 9 3.95 5.27 26.50
CA PRO A 9 4.93 6.34 26.49
C PRO A 9 5.29 6.86 27.90
N SER A 10 4.42 6.65 28.89
CA SER A 10 4.62 7.11 30.28
C SER A 10 5.44 6.12 31.10
N THR A 11 5.23 4.82 30.91
CA THR A 11 5.90 3.75 31.69
C THR A 11 6.97 3.02 30.89
N GLY A 12 6.97 3.15 29.56
CA GLY A 12 7.85 2.41 28.67
C GLY A 12 7.46 0.93 28.47
N ALA A 13 6.42 0.46 29.16
CA ALA A 13 5.96 -0.93 29.10
C ALA A 13 5.50 -1.30 27.69
N ARG A 14 5.86 -2.50 27.21
CA ARG A 14 5.42 -3.04 25.92
C ARG A 14 4.34 -4.08 26.13
N THR A 15 3.28 -4.05 25.33
CA THR A 15 2.28 -5.13 25.34
C THR A 15 2.88 -6.42 24.78
N ASN A 16 2.33 -7.54 25.22
CA ASN A 16 2.62 -8.83 24.60
C ASN A 16 2.33 -8.78 23.08
N LEU A 17 3.08 -9.56 22.31
CA LEU A 17 2.92 -9.67 20.86
C LEU A 17 1.50 -10.15 20.52
N LEU A 18 0.61 -9.22 20.18
CA LEU A 18 -0.73 -9.58 19.72
C LEU A 18 -0.63 -10.04 18.28
N ARG A 19 -0.77 -11.36 18.08
CA ARG A 19 -0.70 -11.98 16.76
C ARG A 19 -2.04 -11.91 16.06
N ILE A 20 -2.14 -11.09 15.01
CA ILE A 20 -3.35 -10.96 14.23
C ILE A 20 -3.33 -11.97 13.06
N ARG A 21 -3.63 -13.25 13.38
CA ARG A 21 -3.60 -14.33 12.38
C ARG A 21 -4.67 -14.15 11.29
N GLY A 22 -5.87 -13.73 11.67
CA GLY A 22 -7.05 -13.64 10.78
C GLY A 22 -7.16 -12.36 9.96
N ALA A 23 -6.22 -11.43 10.05
CA ALA A 23 -6.30 -10.18 9.28
C ALA A 23 -6.23 -10.46 7.78
N GLY A 24 -7.25 -10.01 7.05
CA GLY A 24 -7.30 -10.00 5.58
C GLY A 24 -6.62 -8.78 4.95
N VAL A 25 -6.34 -7.75 5.74
CA VAL A 25 -5.72 -6.49 5.30
C VAL A 25 -4.54 -6.14 6.20
N VAL A 26 -3.50 -5.57 5.61
CA VAL A 26 -2.35 -4.99 6.31
C VAL A 26 -2.24 -3.52 5.90
N GLY A 27 -2.56 -2.62 6.83
CA GLY A 27 -2.25 -1.20 6.69
C GLY A 27 -0.79 -0.94 7.04
N ALA A 28 0.01 -0.39 6.12
CA ALA A 28 1.43 -0.14 6.33
C ALA A 28 1.84 1.29 5.95
N TYR A 29 2.84 1.81 6.66
CA TYR A 29 3.45 3.10 6.32
C TYR A 29 4.13 2.99 4.96
N HIS A 30 3.76 3.88 4.04
CA HIS A 30 4.10 3.75 2.61
C HIS A 30 5.61 3.65 2.30
N ARG A 31 6.48 4.27 3.13
CA ARG A 31 7.94 4.19 2.92
C ARG A 31 8.54 2.82 3.26
N LEU A 32 7.80 1.97 3.97
CA LEU A 32 8.20 0.59 4.27
C LEU A 32 7.70 -0.41 3.24
N ILE A 33 6.94 0.04 2.23
CA ILE A 33 6.35 -0.81 1.20
C ILE A 33 7.30 -0.86 -0.01
N ASP A 34 7.62 -2.09 -0.40
CA ASP A 34 8.34 -2.48 -1.60
C ASP A 34 7.70 -3.75 -2.21
N ASP A 35 8.11 -4.10 -3.44
CA ASP A 35 7.61 -5.26 -4.19
C ASP A 35 7.70 -6.56 -3.38
N LYS A 36 8.79 -6.73 -2.63
CA LYS A 36 9.01 -7.91 -1.80
C LYS A 36 7.96 -8.02 -0.70
N LEU A 37 7.67 -6.94 0.00
CA LEU A 37 6.63 -6.89 1.02
C LEU A 37 5.27 -7.23 0.41
N VAL A 38 4.92 -6.59 -0.71
CA VAL A 38 3.63 -6.77 -1.37
C VAL A 38 3.43 -8.22 -1.79
N LYS A 39 4.41 -8.81 -2.50
CA LYS A 39 4.38 -10.23 -2.90
C LYS A 39 4.23 -11.20 -1.72
N ILE A 40 4.92 -10.95 -0.61
CA ILE A 40 4.80 -11.78 0.59
C ILE A 40 3.40 -11.71 1.21
N LEU A 41 2.76 -10.54 1.16
CA LEU A 41 1.43 -10.32 1.72
C LEU A 41 0.34 -10.91 0.81
N HIS A 42 0.41 -10.63 -0.49
CA HIS A 42 -0.49 -11.23 -1.49
C HIS A 42 -0.39 -12.75 -1.52
N GLY A 43 0.82 -13.33 -1.47
CA GLY A 43 1.02 -14.78 -1.38
C GLY A 43 0.44 -15.43 -0.11
N ARG A 44 0.04 -14.61 0.89
CA ARG A 44 -0.67 -15.05 2.10
C ARG A 44 -2.14 -14.63 2.11
N ASN A 45 -2.68 -14.28 0.95
CA ASN A 45 -4.05 -13.79 0.74
C ASN A 45 -4.37 -12.59 1.64
N LYS A 46 -3.47 -11.59 1.67
CA LYS A 46 -3.64 -10.35 2.43
C LYS A 46 -3.55 -9.15 1.51
N LYS A 47 -4.52 -8.25 1.61
CA LYS A 47 -4.48 -6.95 0.94
C LYS A 47 -3.52 -5.99 1.63
N VAL A 48 -2.90 -5.10 0.88
CA VAL A 48 -1.92 -4.12 1.36
C VAL A 48 -2.49 -2.72 1.20
N PHE A 49 -2.68 -2.01 2.31
CA PHE A 49 -3.19 -0.64 2.31
C PHE A 49 -2.07 0.31 2.72
N ALA A 50 -1.64 1.20 1.83
CA ALA A 50 -0.61 2.20 2.12
C ALA A 50 -1.22 3.40 2.85
N TRP A 51 -0.58 3.91 3.90
CA TRP A 51 -1.02 5.14 4.58
C TRP A 51 0.14 6.00 5.10
N THR A 52 -0.05 7.31 5.31
CA THR A 52 -0.87 8.20 4.46
C THR A 52 0.03 8.70 3.35
N VAL A 53 -0.44 8.67 2.10
CA VAL A 53 0.37 9.00 0.92
C VAL A 53 -0.17 10.28 0.31
N ASP A 54 0.56 11.38 0.41
CA ASP A 54 0.06 12.71 0.04
C ASP A 54 0.90 13.40 -1.04
N ASP A 55 2.02 12.79 -1.45
CA ASP A 55 2.89 13.27 -2.52
C ASP A 55 2.85 12.36 -3.76
N GLU A 56 3.02 12.96 -4.94
CA GLU A 56 2.95 12.31 -6.24
C GLU A 56 3.93 11.15 -6.39
N VAL A 57 5.19 11.34 -5.99
CA VAL A 57 6.25 10.32 -6.12
C VAL A 57 5.89 9.07 -5.32
N SER A 58 5.43 9.25 -4.09
CA SER A 58 5.00 8.13 -3.26
C SER A 58 3.73 7.47 -3.78
N MET A 59 2.76 8.23 -4.30
CA MET A 59 1.55 7.67 -4.91
C MET A 59 1.86 6.81 -6.13
N GLN A 60 2.66 7.33 -7.07
CA GLN A 60 3.12 6.60 -8.25
C GLN A 60 3.85 5.32 -7.85
N LYS A 61 4.74 5.39 -6.85
CA LYS A 61 5.40 4.20 -6.32
C LYS A 61 4.36 3.19 -5.81
N MET A 62 3.39 3.60 -4.99
CA MET A 62 2.38 2.66 -4.45
C MET A 62 1.52 2.01 -5.55
N LEU A 63 1.19 2.75 -6.61
CA LEU A 63 0.52 2.20 -7.79
C LEU A 63 1.40 1.16 -8.50
N TYR A 64 2.69 1.45 -8.69
CA TYR A 64 3.65 0.54 -9.31
C TYR A 64 3.91 -0.73 -8.47
N GLU A 65 3.99 -0.59 -7.15
CA GLU A 65 4.15 -1.71 -6.21
C GLU A 65 2.86 -2.54 -6.05
N LEU A 66 1.78 -2.18 -6.76
CA LEU A 66 0.49 -2.90 -6.79
C LEU A 66 -0.17 -3.05 -5.42
N VAL A 67 -0.15 -2.00 -4.59
CA VAL A 67 -0.92 -2.01 -3.34
C VAL A 67 -2.42 -2.01 -3.63
N ASP A 68 -3.20 -2.62 -2.74
CA ASP A 68 -4.65 -2.77 -2.92
C ASP A 68 -5.44 -1.49 -2.59
N ALA A 69 -4.86 -0.58 -1.79
CA ALA A 69 -5.45 0.72 -1.51
C ALA A 69 -4.39 1.73 -1.08
N ILE A 70 -4.65 3.01 -1.37
CA ILE A 70 -3.88 4.16 -0.90
C ILE A 70 -4.79 5.03 -0.04
N VAL A 71 -4.43 5.23 1.22
CA VAL A 71 -5.06 6.20 2.11
C VAL A 71 -4.35 7.54 1.91
N THR A 72 -5.11 8.58 1.55
CA THR A 72 -4.58 9.90 1.20
C THR A 72 -5.51 11.02 1.64
N GLY A 73 -4.93 12.18 1.99
CA GLY A 73 -5.62 13.46 2.11
C GLY A 73 -5.79 14.20 0.78
N ASN A 74 -5.15 13.74 -0.30
CA ASN A 74 -5.18 14.35 -1.63
C ASN A 74 -5.77 13.40 -2.69
N SER A 75 -7.06 13.12 -2.58
CA SER A 75 -7.76 12.19 -3.48
C SER A 75 -7.77 12.63 -4.95
N THR A 76 -7.78 13.94 -5.22
CA THR A 76 -7.78 14.49 -6.58
C THR A 76 -6.49 14.17 -7.31
N LEU A 77 -5.33 14.32 -6.63
CA LEU A 77 -4.04 13.95 -7.20
C LEU A 77 -3.97 12.45 -7.49
N LEU A 78 -4.40 11.62 -6.54
CA LEU A 78 -4.40 10.16 -6.72
C LEU A 78 -5.26 9.73 -7.92
N GLN A 79 -6.46 10.29 -8.06
CA GLN A 79 -7.35 9.98 -9.19
C GLN A 79 -6.71 10.32 -10.53
N ARG A 80 -6.07 11.50 -10.63
CA ARG A 80 -5.35 11.91 -11.84
C ARG A 80 -4.22 10.93 -12.16
N LEU A 81 -3.38 10.58 -11.18
CA LEU A 81 -2.28 9.64 -11.40
C LEU A 81 -2.74 8.25 -11.84
N MET A 82 -3.85 7.75 -11.30
CA MET A 82 -4.44 6.47 -11.74
C MET A 82 -4.88 6.51 -13.20
N GLN A 83 -5.44 7.64 -13.66
CA GLN A 83 -5.81 7.84 -15.06
C GLN A 83 -4.58 7.95 -15.97
N ASP A 84 -3.57 8.70 -15.55
CA ASP A 84 -2.33 8.87 -16.30
C ASP A 84 -1.61 7.53 -16.50
N VAL A 85 -1.46 6.74 -15.43
CA VAL A 85 -0.87 5.38 -15.49
C VAL A 85 -1.70 4.44 -16.37
N GLY A 86 -3.03 4.50 -16.28
CA GLY A 86 -3.91 3.71 -17.14
C GLY A 86 -3.79 4.06 -18.63
N THR A 87 -3.63 5.36 -18.93
CA THR A 87 -3.47 5.86 -20.31
C THR A 87 -2.11 5.48 -20.89
N GLN A 88 -1.03 5.61 -20.11
CA GLN A 88 0.31 5.17 -20.52
C GLN A 88 0.35 3.68 -20.87
N CYS A 89 -0.36 2.84 -20.10
CA CYS A 89 -0.48 1.41 -20.40
C CYS A 89 -1.18 1.14 -21.74
N LEU A 90 -2.16 1.96 -22.13
CA LEU A 90 -2.86 1.87 -23.42
C LEU A 90 -2.00 2.37 -24.59
N GLU A 91 -1.19 3.40 -24.37
CA GLU A 91 -0.30 3.95 -25.40
C GLU A 91 0.91 3.04 -25.67
N GLU A 92 1.46 2.40 -24.63
CA GLU A 92 2.61 1.49 -24.75
C GLU A 92 2.19 0.02 -25.04
N GLY A 93 0.97 -0.37 -24.65
CA GLY A 93 0.43 -1.70 -24.85
C GLY A 93 -0.41 -1.81 -26.12
N PHE A 94 0.24 -1.92 -27.28
CA PHE A 94 -0.34 -2.29 -28.59
C PHE A 94 -1.81 -1.92 -28.81
N SER A 95 -2.05 -0.83 -29.55
CA SER A 95 -3.31 -0.66 -30.29
C SER A 95 -3.51 -1.88 -31.21
N LEU A 96 -4.44 -2.76 -30.87
CA LEU A 96 -4.99 -3.74 -31.81
C LEU A 96 -5.82 -2.96 -32.83
N SER A 97 -5.15 -2.42 -33.85
CA SER A 97 -5.82 -1.94 -35.06
C SER A 97 -6.58 -3.10 -35.69
N ALA A 98 -7.91 -3.00 -35.71
CA ALA A 98 -8.78 -3.86 -36.50
C ALA A 98 -8.68 -3.52 -38.00
#